data_AF-A0A920UTD3-F1
#
_entry.id   AF-A0A920UTD3-F1
#
_cell.length_a   1.000
_cell.length_b   1.000
_cell.length_c   1.000
_cell.angle_alpha   90.00
_cell.angle_beta   90.00
_cell.angle_gamma   90.00
#
_symmetry.space_group_name_H-M   'P 1'
#
loop_
_entity.id
_entity.type
_entity.pdbx_description
1 polymer ?
#
loop_
_entity_poly.entity_id
_entity_poly.type
_entity_poly.pdbx_seq_one_letter_code
_entity_poly.pdbx_strand_id
1 'polypeptide(L)'
;MIRFGKKIQFKFGAMVMLWLSAVIGLPQESQVSSTEYGYPNIQGYWTNPFQTPLERPTNLGNKRNYTAIEAQALVDRAISMDNERQAPIDPNRSAPEAGGRINNQADGNFEVMPIEMARVNGEYRTSFF
;
A
#
# COMPACT_ATOMS: atom_id res chain seq x y z
N MET A 1 -30.65 17.18 -69.32
CA MET A 1 -31.30 18.21 -68.48
C MET A 1 -31.39 17.66 -67.06
N ILE A 2 -30.92 18.47 -66.11
CA ILE A 2 -30.63 18.23 -64.68
C ILE A 2 -31.83 17.66 -63.89
N ARG A 3 -31.59 16.76 -62.92
CA ARG A 3 -31.99 16.98 -61.50
C ARG A 3 -31.31 16.06 -60.48
N PHE A 4 -30.67 16.74 -59.54
CA PHE A 4 -30.00 16.33 -58.31
C PHE A 4 -30.92 15.61 -57.29
N GLY A 5 -30.31 14.86 -56.37
CA GLY A 5 -30.69 14.96 -54.95
C GLY A 5 -30.85 13.65 -54.16
N LYS A 6 -29.82 13.29 -53.39
CA LYS A 6 -29.85 12.39 -52.22
C LYS A 6 -31.07 12.65 -51.33
N LYS A 7 -31.62 11.60 -50.68
CA LYS A 7 -31.67 11.45 -49.20
C LYS A 7 -31.87 9.97 -48.81
N ILE A 8 -30.77 9.24 -48.62
CA ILE A 8 -30.75 8.06 -47.75
C ILE A 8 -30.76 8.62 -46.32
N GLN A 9 -31.91 8.54 -45.65
CA GLN A 9 -32.02 8.76 -44.22
C GLN A 9 -32.31 7.40 -43.59
N PHE A 10 -31.28 6.54 -43.57
CA PHE A 10 -31.34 5.27 -42.87
C PHE A 10 -31.19 5.54 -41.39
N LYS A 11 -32.21 5.11 -40.64
CA LYS A 11 -32.40 5.13 -39.19
C LYS A 11 -31.12 4.77 -38.41
N PHE A 12 -30.23 5.72 -38.18
CA PHE A 12 -28.99 5.51 -37.41
C PHE A 12 -29.10 5.94 -35.94
N GLY A 13 -30.20 6.58 -35.54
CA GLY A 13 -30.36 7.14 -34.19
C GLY A 13 -30.76 6.12 -33.12
N ALA A 14 -31.52 5.07 -33.48
CA ALA A 14 -32.06 4.13 -32.49
C ALA A 14 -31.10 2.99 -32.11
N MET A 15 -30.10 2.69 -32.96
CA MET A 15 -29.20 1.55 -32.74
C MET A 15 -28.02 1.91 -31.81
N VAL A 16 -27.62 3.18 -31.76
CA VAL A 16 -26.50 3.63 -30.90
C VAL A 16 -26.91 3.69 -29.43
N MET A 17 -28.17 4.00 -29.11
CA MET A 17 -28.65 3.98 -27.71
C MET A 17 -28.75 2.57 -27.12
N LEU A 18 -28.99 1.53 -27.94
CA LEU A 18 -29.11 0.16 -27.46
C LEU A 18 -27.76 -0.55 -27.22
N TRP A 19 -26.66 -0.01 -27.75
CA TRP A 19 -25.31 -0.54 -27.51
C TRP A 19 -24.64 0.06 -26.28
N LEU A 20 -25.18 1.15 -25.71
CA LEU A 20 -24.57 1.85 -24.58
C LEU A 20 -25.10 1.42 -23.21
N SER A 21 -26.01 0.44 -23.14
CA SER A 21 -26.73 0.08 -21.91
C SER A 21 -26.15 -1.11 -21.13
N ALA A 22 -25.05 -1.72 -21.58
CA ALA A 22 -24.57 -2.98 -21.01
C ALA A 22 -23.17 -2.91 -20.37
N VAL A 23 -22.75 -1.74 -19.88
CA VAL A 23 -21.62 -1.65 -18.95
C VAL A 23 -22.13 -1.17 -17.59
N ILE A 24 -23.14 -1.87 -17.07
CA ILE A 24 -23.39 -1.86 -15.63
C ILE A 24 -22.28 -2.73 -15.06
N GLY A 25 -21.28 -2.12 -14.43
CA GLY A 25 -20.23 -2.85 -13.72
C GLY A 25 -20.87 -3.74 -12.68
N LEU A 26 -20.93 -5.05 -12.94
CA LEU A 26 -21.29 -6.02 -11.93
C LEU A 26 -20.25 -5.87 -10.80
N PRO A 27 -20.67 -5.87 -9.52
CA PRO A 27 -19.71 -5.91 -8.43
C PRO A 27 -18.82 -7.13 -8.63
N GLN A 28 -17.51 -6.92 -8.67
CA GLN A 28 -16.55 -8.00 -8.72
C GLN A 28 -16.62 -8.72 -7.38
N GLU A 29 -17.41 -9.80 -7.32
CA GLU A 29 -17.53 -10.64 -6.13
C GLU A 29 -16.18 -11.36 -5.94
N SER A 30 -15.32 -10.74 -5.14
CA SER A 30 -14.03 -11.30 -4.76
C SER A 30 -14.27 -12.59 -3.98
N GLN A 31 -14.12 -13.74 -4.65
CA GLN A 31 -14.00 -15.03 -3.97
C GLN A 31 -12.69 -15.05 -3.19
N VAL A 32 -12.74 -14.62 -1.93
CA VAL A 32 -11.62 -14.78 -1.00
C VAL A 32 -11.45 -16.28 -0.78
N SER A 33 -10.34 -16.85 -1.25
CA SER A 33 -10.05 -18.27 -1.06
C SER A 33 -10.07 -18.60 0.43
N SER A 34 -10.71 -19.70 0.81
CA SER A 34 -10.65 -20.20 2.18
C SER A 34 -9.40 -21.05 2.41
N THR A 35 -8.93 -21.11 3.64
CA THR A 35 -7.96 -22.12 4.08
C THR A 35 -8.61 -23.51 4.09
N GLU A 36 -7.81 -24.57 4.27
CA GLU A 36 -8.28 -25.95 4.45
C GLU A 36 -9.24 -26.14 5.65
N TYR A 37 -9.30 -25.16 6.55
CA TYR A 37 -10.20 -25.13 7.71
C TYR A 37 -11.47 -24.27 7.48
N GLY A 38 -11.66 -23.71 6.28
CA GLY A 38 -12.85 -22.92 5.93
C GLY A 38 -12.81 -21.44 6.36
N TYR A 39 -11.67 -20.93 6.85
CA TYR A 39 -11.51 -19.50 7.19
C TYR A 39 -10.99 -18.68 6.01
N PRO A 40 -11.21 -17.35 5.95
CA PRO A 40 -10.56 -16.50 4.94
C PRO A 40 -9.04 -16.67 4.93
N ASN A 41 -8.47 -16.92 3.74
CA ASN A 41 -7.02 -17.04 3.60
C ASN A 41 -6.37 -15.66 3.60
N ILE A 42 -5.86 -15.25 4.77
CA ILE A 42 -5.09 -14.02 4.97
C ILE A 42 -3.58 -14.30 5.10
N GLN A 43 -3.11 -15.43 4.58
CA GLN A 43 -1.68 -15.74 4.56
C GLN A 43 -0.92 -14.80 3.63
N GLY A 44 0.29 -14.41 4.01
CA GLY A 44 1.11 -13.49 3.25
C GLY A 44 2.29 -12.98 4.06
N TYR A 45 3.07 -12.09 3.46
CA TYR A 45 4.13 -11.37 4.14
C TYR A 45 3.54 -10.16 4.86
N TRP A 46 3.55 -10.21 6.19
CA TRP A 46 3.09 -9.12 7.04
C TRP A 46 4.28 -8.34 7.57
N THR A 47 4.19 -7.01 7.52
CA THR A 47 5.20 -6.10 8.07
C THR A 47 4.71 -5.48 9.37
N ASN A 48 5.60 -5.32 10.34
CA ASN A 48 5.35 -4.58 11.56
C ASN A 48 6.21 -3.30 11.56
N PRO A 49 5.62 -2.08 11.56
CA PRO A 49 6.37 -0.83 11.50
C PRO A 49 6.97 -0.38 12.84
N PHE A 50 6.68 -1.07 13.96
CA PHE A 50 7.25 -0.73 15.26
C PHE A 50 8.77 -0.97 15.32
N GLN A 51 9.49 -0.13 16.05
CA GLN A 51 10.94 -0.26 16.21
C GLN A 51 11.35 -1.51 17.00
N THR A 52 10.47 -1.98 17.88
CA THR A 52 10.63 -3.28 18.54
C THR A 52 10.00 -4.37 17.66
N PRO A 53 10.79 -5.29 17.10
CA PRO A 53 10.26 -6.33 16.23
C PRO A 53 9.47 -7.37 17.02
N LEU A 54 8.66 -8.13 16.31
CA LEU A 54 7.91 -9.24 16.91
C LEU A 54 8.87 -10.35 17.39
N GLU A 55 9.80 -10.74 16.53
CA GLU A 55 10.84 -11.74 16.80
C GLU A 55 12.22 -11.09 16.90
N ARG A 56 13.11 -11.69 17.68
CA ARG A 56 14.46 -11.17 17.89
C ARG A 56 15.33 -11.34 16.64
N PRO A 57 15.97 -10.26 16.16
CA PRO A 57 16.97 -10.37 15.10
C PRO A 57 18.05 -11.39 15.43
N THR A 58 18.37 -12.26 14.46
CA THR A 58 19.29 -13.41 14.66
C THR A 58 20.70 -12.97 15.06
N ASN A 59 21.14 -11.81 14.58
CA ASN A 59 22.43 -11.20 14.93
C ASN A 59 22.55 -10.77 16.40
N LEU A 60 21.44 -10.65 17.14
CA LEU A 60 21.46 -10.31 18.56
C LEU A 60 21.60 -11.55 19.46
N GLY A 61 21.41 -12.75 18.93
CA GLY A 61 21.51 -14.01 19.68
C GLY A 61 20.69 -13.98 20.98
N ASN A 62 21.38 -14.13 22.11
CA ASN A 62 20.76 -14.15 23.44
C ASN A 62 20.57 -12.77 24.08
N LYS A 63 20.90 -11.67 23.38
CA LYS A 63 20.72 -10.32 23.90
C LYS A 63 19.23 -9.98 23.98
N ARG A 64 18.69 -9.89 25.20
CA ARG A 64 17.26 -9.67 25.43
C ARG A 64 16.87 -8.20 25.42
N ASN A 65 17.79 -7.32 25.79
CA ASN A 65 17.53 -5.90 25.99
C ASN A 65 18.62 -5.03 25.34
N TYR A 66 18.21 -3.84 24.93
CA TYR A 66 19.11 -2.78 24.47
C TYR A 66 19.52 -1.90 25.65
N THR A 67 20.73 -1.36 25.58
CA THR A 67 21.11 -0.21 26.42
C THR A 67 20.32 1.02 25.99
N ALA A 68 20.28 2.05 26.84
CA ALA A 68 19.63 3.31 26.50
C ALA A 68 20.22 3.97 25.25
N ILE A 69 21.54 3.88 25.05
CA ILE A 69 22.23 4.45 23.89
C ILE A 69 21.84 3.70 22.61
N GLU A 70 21.79 2.37 22.65
CA GLU A 70 21.39 1.57 21.48
C GLU A 70 19.91 1.79 21.11
N ALA A 71 19.04 1.86 22.13
CA ALA A 71 17.64 2.16 21.91
C ALA A 71 17.46 3.55 21.29
N GLN A 72 18.19 4.56 21.79
CA GLN A 72 18.16 5.90 21.22
C GLN A 72 18.63 5.92 19.76
N ALA A 73 19.70 5.19 19.42
CA ALA A 73 20.17 5.10 18.04
C ALA A 73 19.11 4.51 17.08
N LEU A 74 18.28 3.56 17.55
CA LEU A 74 17.16 3.03 16.78
C LEU A 74 16.05 4.06 16.59
N VAL A 75 15.71 4.81 17.66
CA VAL A 75 14.73 5.90 17.60
C VAL A 75 15.20 7.00 16.66
N ASP A 76 16.46 7.42 16.74
CA ASP A 76 17.03 8.47 15.88
C ASP A 76 17.00 8.06 14.41
N ARG A 77 17.32 6.79 14.13
CA ARG A 77 17.18 6.20 12.78
C ARG A 77 15.72 6.25 12.32
N ALA A 78 14.76 5.88 13.17
CA ALA A 78 13.35 5.89 12.83
C ALA A 78 12.85 7.31 12.52
N ILE A 79 13.26 8.29 13.31
CA ILE A 79 12.97 9.72 13.09
C ILE A 79 13.54 10.17 11.74
N SER A 80 14.79 9.82 11.42
CA SER A 80 15.40 10.17 10.13
C SER A 80 14.61 9.60 8.95
N MET A 81 14.23 8.32 9.04
CA MET A 81 13.41 7.66 8.01
C MET A 81 12.04 8.31 7.87
N ASP A 82 11.41 8.71 8.99
CA ASP A 82 10.10 9.36 8.97
C ASP A 82 10.17 10.77 8.37
N ASN A 83 11.22 11.53 8.69
CA ASN A 83 11.46 12.85 8.09
C ASN A 83 11.66 12.77 6.58
N GLU A 84 12.44 11.80 6.09
CA GLU A 84 12.63 11.57 4.66
C GLU A 84 11.32 11.19 3.98
N ARG A 85 10.51 10.35 4.63
CA ARG A 85 9.21 9.91 4.13
C ARG A 85 8.24 11.08 4.02
N GLN A 86 8.18 11.97 5.02
CA GLN A 86 7.30 13.14 5.04
C GLN A 86 7.75 14.27 4.11
N ALA A 87 8.95 14.19 3.56
CA ALA A 87 9.47 15.23 2.69
C ALA A 87 8.56 15.46 1.46
N PRO A 88 8.40 16.71 1.00
CA PRO A 88 7.65 17.01 -0.20
C PRO A 88 8.19 16.25 -1.41
N ILE A 89 7.28 15.69 -2.21
CA ILE A 89 7.62 15.08 -3.49
C ILE A 89 7.54 16.15 -4.57
N ASP A 90 8.47 16.11 -5.54
CA ASP A 90 8.42 17.00 -6.71
C ASP A 90 7.13 16.74 -7.52
N PRO A 91 6.23 17.73 -7.67
CA PRO A 91 5.00 17.58 -8.43
C PRO A 91 5.23 17.36 -9.93
N ASN A 92 6.41 17.72 -10.45
CA ASN A 92 6.75 17.58 -11.87
C ASN A 92 7.62 16.34 -12.17
N ARG A 93 7.75 15.41 -11.23
CA ARG A 93 8.54 14.19 -11.44
C ARG A 93 7.95 13.32 -12.56
N SER A 94 8.80 12.67 -13.34
CA SER A 94 8.36 11.69 -14.34
C SER A 94 7.73 10.46 -13.68
N ALA A 95 6.97 9.70 -14.46
CA ALA A 95 6.50 8.39 -14.02
C ALA A 95 7.68 7.49 -13.60
N PRO A 96 7.51 6.63 -12.58
CA PRO A 96 8.50 5.60 -12.26
C PRO A 96 8.77 4.69 -13.47
N GLU A 97 9.95 4.09 -13.51
CA GLU A 97 10.27 3.08 -14.51
C GLU A 97 9.27 1.91 -14.46
N ALA A 98 9.00 1.31 -15.62
CA ALA A 98 8.12 0.15 -15.69
C ALA A 98 8.67 -1.01 -14.85
N GLY A 99 7.82 -1.57 -13.97
CA GLY A 99 8.24 -2.60 -13.00
C GLY A 99 8.93 -2.02 -11.74
N GLY A 100 9.08 -0.71 -11.64
CA GLY A 100 9.51 -0.05 -10.42
C GLY A 100 8.55 -0.26 -9.26
N ARG A 101 9.06 -0.13 -8.03
CA ARG A 101 8.23 -0.19 -6.83
C ARG A 101 7.28 1.00 -6.81
N ILE A 102 6.00 0.76 -7.09
CA ILE A 102 4.94 1.73 -6.86
C ILE A 102 4.50 1.58 -5.41
N ASN A 103 4.68 2.63 -4.62
CA ASN A 103 4.21 2.72 -3.26
C ASN A 103 3.22 3.89 -3.13
N ASN A 104 2.46 3.86 -2.05
CA ASN A 104 1.44 4.86 -1.78
C ASN A 104 2.04 6.07 -1.04
N GLN A 105 3.12 6.67 -1.57
CA GLN A 105 3.86 7.71 -0.83
C GLN A 105 2.99 8.92 -0.47
N ALA A 106 2.07 9.29 -1.35
CA ALA A 106 1.16 10.40 -1.10
C ALA A 106 0.34 10.15 0.18
N ASP A 107 -0.21 8.94 0.35
CA ASP A 107 -0.93 8.58 1.58
C ASP A 107 0.03 8.35 2.75
N GLY A 108 1.19 7.75 2.46
CA GLY A 108 2.28 7.53 3.40
C GLY A 108 2.57 8.80 4.18
N ASN A 109 2.76 9.96 3.51
CA ASN A 109 3.03 11.27 4.12
C ASN A 109 2.07 11.67 5.26
N PHE A 110 0.85 11.13 5.30
CA PHE A 110 -0.16 11.41 6.32
C PHE A 110 -0.22 10.35 7.44
N GLU A 111 0.49 9.23 7.31
CA GLU A 111 0.57 8.21 8.35
C GLU A 111 1.47 8.65 9.51
N VAL A 112 1.07 8.31 10.73
CA VAL A 112 1.91 8.46 11.93
C VAL A 112 2.72 7.18 12.10
N MET A 113 4.03 7.27 11.90
CA MET A 113 4.93 6.13 12.07
C MET A 113 5.32 5.94 13.53
N PRO A 114 5.26 4.71 14.07
CA PRO A 114 5.72 4.44 15.43
C PRO A 114 7.25 4.48 15.50
N ILE A 115 7.77 5.53 16.12
CA ILE A 115 9.22 5.75 16.31
C ILE A 115 9.73 5.27 17.68
N GLU A 116 8.84 4.94 18.60
CA GLU A 116 9.22 4.57 19.97
C GLU A 116 9.64 3.10 20.12
N MET A 117 10.55 2.85 21.07
CA MET A 117 10.97 1.52 21.48
C MET A 117 10.11 1.01 22.64
N ALA A 118 9.64 -0.23 22.55
CA ALA A 118 8.87 -0.85 23.62
C ALA A 118 9.73 -1.08 24.87
N ARG A 119 9.16 -0.74 26.03
CA ARG A 119 9.75 -1.02 27.34
C ARG A 119 8.91 -2.04 28.09
N VAL A 120 9.56 -3.04 28.67
CA VAL A 120 8.92 -4.03 29.55
C VAL A 120 9.76 -4.12 30.81
N ASN A 121 9.13 -3.91 31.97
CA ASN A 121 9.81 -3.85 33.28
C ASN A 121 10.98 -2.85 33.32
N GLY A 122 10.86 -1.73 32.61
CA GLY A 122 11.89 -0.70 32.52
C GLY A 122 13.01 -0.96 31.51
N GLU A 123 13.02 -2.12 30.85
CA GLU A 123 14.05 -2.48 29.88
C GLU A 123 13.57 -2.27 28.44
N TYR A 124 14.44 -1.72 27.57
CA TYR A 124 14.20 -1.68 26.14
C TYR A 124 14.34 -3.07 25.53
N ARG A 125 13.26 -3.58 24.94
CA ARG A 125 13.22 -4.95 24.44
C ARG A 125 13.81 -5.04 23.03
N THR A 126 14.52 -6.13 22.78
CA THR A 126 15.00 -6.49 21.43
C THR A 126 13.91 -7.15 20.57
N SER A 127 12.82 -7.58 21.21
CA SER A 127 11.64 -8.19 20.57
C SER A 127 10.46 -8.29 21.54
N PHE A 128 9.25 -8.48 21.02
CA PHE A 128 8.07 -8.81 21.80
C PHE A 128 8.04 -10.27 22.27
N PHE A 129 8.58 -11.20 21.47
CA PHE A 129 8.73 -12.62 21.83
C PHE A 129 10.17 -13.00 22.19
#